data_AF-A0A1Z8N8E6-F1
#
_entry.id   AF-A0A1Z8N8E6-F1
#
_cell.length_a   1.000
_cell.length_b   1.000
_cell.length_c   1.000
_cell.angle_alpha   90.00
_cell.angle_beta   90.00
_cell.angle_gamma   90.00
#
_symmetry.space_group_name_H-M   'P 1'
#
loop_
_entity.id
_entity.type
_entity.pdbx_description
1 polymer ?
#
loop_
_entity_poly.entity_id
_entity_poly.type
_entity_poly.pdbx_seq_one_letter_code
_entity_poly.pdbx_strand_id
1 'polypeptide(L)'
;LYPATYNLLEIPGVFKPQVRLYATGIIRISRHPQAVGQILWCATHLLWIGSSFMVVTCVGLIGHHVFAIWNGDRRLRNRFGEAFEELRSSTSVIPFMAVIQGRQQLLWQEFLRPAQLGIGIAVGLFWWSHRWIGAGAVSFARSGIGHWLDGPAWPLG
;
A
#
# COMPACT_ATOMS: atom_id res chain seq x y z
N LEU A 1 2.96 -4.21 -0.74
CA LEU A 1 4.31 -4.20 -0.15
C LEU A 1 5.18 -5.17 -0.94
N TYR A 2 6.35 -4.72 -1.40
CA TYR A 2 7.29 -5.59 -2.10
C TYR A 2 7.76 -6.70 -1.14
N PRO A 3 8.01 -7.93 -1.62
CA PRO A 3 8.51 -9.01 -0.76
C PRO A 3 9.78 -8.64 0.02
N ALA A 4 10.62 -7.79 -0.57
CA ALA A 4 11.85 -7.25 0.02
C ALA A 4 11.66 -6.43 1.30
N THR A 5 10.51 -5.77 1.50
CA THR A 5 10.29 -4.90 2.67
C THR A 5 10.35 -5.66 4.01
N TYR A 6 10.24 -6.99 3.97
CA TYR A 6 10.29 -7.84 5.15
C TYR A 6 11.51 -8.78 5.18
N ASN A 7 12.46 -8.64 4.25
CA ASN A 7 13.69 -9.43 4.28
C ASN A 7 14.76 -8.72 5.13
N LEU A 8 14.61 -8.79 6.45
CA LEU A 8 15.49 -8.12 7.42
C LEU A 8 16.95 -8.61 7.41
N LEU A 9 17.24 -9.68 6.65
CA LEU A 9 18.58 -10.28 6.53
C LEU A 9 19.45 -9.64 5.43
N GLU A 10 18.87 -8.83 4.54
CA GLU A 10 19.64 -8.04 3.57
C GLU A 10 20.20 -6.77 4.24
N ILE A 11 21.23 -6.92 5.08
CA ILE A 11 21.92 -5.80 5.73
C ILE A 11 22.74 -5.03 4.69
N PRO A 12 22.42 -3.74 4.40
CA PRO A 12 23.03 -2.96 3.30
C PRO A 12 24.55 -2.74 3.40
N GLY A 13 25.18 -3.09 4.53
CA GLY A 13 26.61 -2.96 4.77
C GLY A 13 27.45 -4.17 4.32
N VAL A 14 26.85 -5.34 4.07
CA VAL A 14 27.59 -6.58 3.78
C VAL A 14 27.47 -7.00 2.31
N PHE A 15 26.34 -6.73 1.66
CA PHE A 15 26.09 -7.11 0.27
C PHE A 15 25.67 -5.91 -0.57
N LYS A 16 26.13 -5.89 -1.84
CA LYS A 16 25.62 -4.93 -2.82
C LYS A 16 24.10 -5.13 -2.98
N PRO A 17 23.28 -4.08 -2.86
CA PRO A 17 21.84 -4.19 -3.01
C PRO A 17 21.53 -4.67 -4.44
N GLN A 18 20.93 -5.87 -4.53
CA GLN A 18 20.51 -6.43 -5.81
C GLN A 18 19.02 -6.21 -6.00
N VAL A 19 18.66 -5.64 -7.15
CA VAL A 19 17.24 -5.50 -7.52
C VAL A 19 16.76 -6.85 -8.02
N ARG A 20 15.92 -7.53 -7.22
CA ARG A 20 15.33 -8.82 -7.57
C ARG A 20 13.94 -8.63 -8.19
N LEU A 21 13.69 -9.38 -9.26
CA LEU A 21 12.34 -9.57 -9.79
C LEU A 21 11.64 -10.64 -8.92
N TYR A 22 10.50 -10.28 -8.33
CA TYR A 22 9.73 -11.20 -7.49
C TYR A 22 8.47 -11.62 -8.24
N ALA A 23 8.17 -12.92 -8.22
CA ALA A 23 6.93 -13.50 -8.72
C ALA A 23 6.04 -14.04 -7.57
N THR A 24 6.27 -13.57 -6.33
CA THR A 24 5.62 -14.07 -5.11
C THR A 24 4.72 -13.03 -4.45
N GLY A 25 3.87 -13.48 -3.54
CA GLY A 25 2.90 -12.70 -2.78
C GLY A 25 1.89 -12.03 -3.71
N ILE A 26 1.64 -10.75 -3.46
CA ILE A 26 0.71 -9.93 -4.24
C ILE A 26 1.07 -9.87 -5.74
N ILE A 27 2.35 -10.08 -6.09
CA ILE A 27 2.79 -10.08 -7.50
C ILE A 27 2.22 -11.26 -8.29
N ARG A 28 1.87 -12.37 -7.61
CA ARG A 28 1.14 -13.49 -8.22
C ARG A 28 -0.24 -13.09 -8.75
N ILE A 29 -0.87 -12.10 -8.12
CA ILE A 29 -2.19 -11.58 -8.52
C ILE A 29 -2.03 -10.61 -9.69
N SER A 30 -1.14 -9.63 -9.58
CA SER A 30 -0.81 -8.68 -10.65
C SER A 30 0.64 -8.24 -10.54
N ARG A 31 1.31 -8.09 -11.68
CA ARG A 31 2.66 -7.49 -11.79
C ARG A 31 2.74 -6.06 -11.28
N HIS A 32 1.64 -5.32 -11.37
CA HIS A 32 1.56 -3.91 -10.99
C HIS A 32 0.43 -3.67 -9.98
N PRO A 33 0.48 -4.31 -8.80
CA PRO A 33 -0.66 -4.33 -7.89
C PRO A 33 -0.96 -2.93 -7.31
N GLN A 34 0.06 -2.07 -7.19
CA GLN A 34 -0.13 -0.68 -6.75
C GLN A 34 -0.87 0.15 -7.80
N ALA A 35 -0.45 0.08 -9.07
CA ALA A 35 -1.11 0.82 -10.15
C ALA A 35 -2.55 0.34 -10.36
N VAL A 36 -2.77 -0.98 -10.32
CA VAL A 36 -4.12 -1.57 -10.34
C VAL A 36 -4.96 -1.05 -9.18
N GLY A 37 -4.43 -1.05 -7.95
CA GLY A 37 -5.15 -0.56 -6.78
C GLY A 37 -5.58 0.91 -6.93
N GLN A 38 -4.71 1.75 -7.49
CA GLN A 38 -5.03 3.16 -7.75
C GLN A 38 -6.08 3.33 -8.86
N ILE A 39 -6.02 2.51 -9.92
CA ILE A 39 -7.04 2.50 -10.97
C ILE A 39 -8.40 2.11 -10.40
N LEU A 40 -8.47 1.05 -9.59
CA LEU A 40 -9.70 0.61 -8.93
C LEU A 40 -10.24 1.69 -7.99
N TRP A 41 -9.37 2.33 -7.21
CA TRP A 41 -9.74 3.45 -6.35
C TRP A 41 -10.38 4.59 -7.16
N CYS A 42 -9.71 5.03 -8.23
CA CYS A 42 -10.20 6.11 -9.09
C CYS A 42 -11.53 5.73 -9.76
N ALA A 43 -11.66 4.49 -10.23
CA ALA A 43 -12.90 4.00 -10.83
C ALA A 43 -14.07 4.03 -9.85
N THR A 44 -13.86 3.60 -8.59
CA THR A 44 -14.90 3.67 -7.56
C THR A 44 -15.31 5.12 -7.24
N HIS A 45 -14.35 6.05 -7.18
CA HIS A 45 -14.66 7.46 -6.95
C HIS A 45 -15.42 8.08 -8.11
N LEU A 46 -15.06 7.73 -9.34
CA LEU A 46 -15.76 8.16 -10.54
C LEU A 46 -17.23 7.71 -10.55
N LEU A 47 -17.52 6.51 -10.05
CA LEU A 47 -18.88 5.98 -9.94
C LEU A 47 -19.69 6.64 -8.79
N TRP A 48 -19.02 7.06 -7.72
CA TRP A 48 -19.68 7.62 -6.53
C TRP A 48 -19.89 9.14 -6.60
N ILE A 49 -18.94 9.88 -7.18
CA ILE A 49 -18.92 11.35 -7.16
C ILE A 49 -19.11 11.90 -8.58
N GLY A 50 -20.29 12.45 -8.86
CA GLY A 50 -20.71 12.89 -10.20
C GLY A 50 -20.30 14.31 -10.61
N SER A 51 -19.19 14.88 -10.11
CA SER A 51 -18.76 16.23 -10.52
C SER A 51 -17.82 16.18 -11.72
N SER A 52 -17.91 17.15 -12.63
CA SER A 52 -17.03 17.22 -13.81
C SER A 52 -15.54 17.28 -13.44
N PHE A 53 -15.21 17.97 -12.33
CA PHE A 53 -13.85 18.00 -11.78
C PHE A 53 -13.37 16.59 -11.40
N MET A 54 -14.22 15.81 -10.72
CA MET A 54 -13.87 14.43 -10.34
C MET A 54 -13.70 13.55 -11.58
N VAL A 55 -14.59 13.68 -12.58
CA VAL A 55 -14.50 12.91 -13.83
C VAL A 55 -13.16 13.13 -14.51
N VAL A 56 -12.78 14.39 -14.74
CA VAL A 56 -11.52 14.74 -15.39
C VAL A 56 -10.32 14.24 -14.56
N THR A 57 -10.37 14.42 -13.24
CA THR A 57 -9.30 14.00 -12.33
C THR A 57 -9.11 12.48 -12.36
N CYS A 58 -10.19 11.70 -12.24
CA CYS A 58 -10.13 10.24 -12.27
C CYS A 58 -9.63 9.72 -13.62
N VAL A 59 -10.11 10.27 -14.74
CA VAL A 59 -9.62 9.89 -16.08
C VAL A 59 -8.13 10.18 -16.22
N GLY A 60 -7.68 11.37 -15.79
CA GLY A 60 -6.27 11.75 -15.81
C GLY A 60 -5.39 10.81 -14.97
N LEU A 61 -5.81 10.49 -13.75
CA LEU A 61 -5.09 9.58 -12.85
C LEU A 61 -5.06 8.13 -13.38
N ILE A 62 -6.17 7.63 -13.92
CA ILE A 62 -6.21 6.31 -14.56
C ILE A 62 -5.24 6.27 -15.75
N GLY A 63 -5.28 7.29 -16.62
CA GLY A 63 -4.34 7.43 -17.74
C GLY A 63 -2.88 7.45 -17.28
N HIS A 64 -2.58 8.20 -16.21
CA HIS A 64 -1.25 8.23 -15.59
C HIS A 64 -0.80 6.83 -15.12
N HIS A 65 -1.68 6.06 -14.46
CA HIS A 65 -1.33 4.72 -13.99
C HIS A 65 -1.17 3.69 -15.11
N VAL A 66 -1.96 3.79 -16.18
CA VAL A 66 -1.77 2.96 -17.38
C VAL A 66 -0.42 3.28 -18.04
N PHE A 67 -0.08 4.56 -18.16
CA PHE A 67 1.24 4.98 -18.65
C PHE A 67 2.37 4.48 -17.73
N ALA A 68 2.18 4.54 -16.41
CA ALA A 68 3.17 4.08 -15.42
C ALA A 68 3.44 2.57 -15.55
N ILE A 69 2.40 1.76 -15.81
CA ILE A 69 2.52 0.32 -16.08
C ILE A 69 3.39 0.09 -17.33
N TRP A 70 3.06 0.74 -18.45
CA TRP A 70 3.81 0.60 -19.70
C TRP A 70 5.27 1.02 -19.54
N ASN A 71 5.50 2.21 -18.98
CA ASN A 71 6.85 2.74 -18.78
C ASN A 71 7.64 1.87 -17.78
N GLY A 72 6.97 1.36 -16.74
CA GLY A 72 7.55 0.40 -15.79
C GLY A 72 8.03 -0.89 -16.46
N ASP A 73 7.17 -1.55 -17.24
CA ASP A 73 7.51 -2.76 -17.99
C ASP A 73 8.65 -2.49 -18.99
N ARG A 74 8.63 -1.36 -19.69
CA ARG A 74 9.70 -0.96 -20.61
C ARG A 74 11.05 -0.81 -19.90
N ARG A 75 11.08 -0.11 -18.75
CA ARG A 75 12.32 0.07 -17.97
C ARG A 75 12.84 -1.25 -17.41
N LEU A 76 11.95 -2.12 -16.92
CA LEU A 76 12.32 -3.43 -16.40
C LEU A 76 12.87 -4.34 -17.50
N ARG A 77 12.21 -4.40 -18.66
CA ARG A 77 12.71 -5.15 -19.82
C ARG A 77 14.09 -4.67 -20.26
N ASN A 78 14.30 -3.36 -20.37
CA ASN A 78 15.59 -2.81 -20.78
C ASN A 78 16.72 -3.10 -19.77
N ARG A 79 16.39 -3.26 -18.48
CA ARG A 79 17.37 -3.49 -17.41
C ARG A 79 17.66 -4.96 -17.14
N PHE A 80 16.66 -5.84 -17.28
CA PHE A 80 16.74 -7.24 -16.88
C PHE A 80 16.58 -8.25 -18.03
N GLY A 81 16.27 -7.79 -19.25
CA GLY A 81 16.25 -8.63 -20.45
C GLY A 81 15.40 -9.89 -20.28
N GLU A 82 16.02 -11.06 -20.48
CA GLU A 82 15.39 -12.38 -20.38
C GLU A 82 14.72 -12.63 -19.02
N ALA A 83 15.35 -12.20 -17.91
CA ALA A 83 14.78 -12.39 -16.58
C ALA A 83 13.43 -11.66 -16.41
N PHE A 84 13.24 -10.53 -17.11
CA PHE A 84 11.94 -9.86 -17.14
C PHE A 84 10.92 -10.58 -18.01
N GLU A 85 11.34 -11.17 -19.14
CA GLU A 85 10.43 -11.94 -19.99
C GLU A 85 9.96 -13.23 -19.30
N GLU A 86 10.80 -13.87 -18.49
CA GLU A 86 10.39 -14.99 -17.62
C GLU A 86 9.38 -14.56 -16.55
N LEU A 87 9.62 -13.42 -15.89
CA LEU A 87 8.63 -12.86 -14.96
C LEU A 87 7.32 -12.59 -15.69
N ARG A 88 7.37 -11.96 -16.87
CA ARG A 88 6.20 -11.59 -17.67
C ARG A 88 5.43 -12.82 -18.16
N SER A 89 6.11 -13.90 -18.53
CA SER A 89 5.47 -15.13 -19.00
C SER A 89 4.69 -15.83 -17.88
N SER A 90 5.11 -15.69 -16.62
CA SER A 90 4.46 -16.29 -15.44
C SER A 90 3.47 -15.37 -14.71
N THR A 91 3.27 -14.13 -15.15
CA THR A 91 2.42 -13.15 -14.44
C THR A 91 1.58 -12.29 -15.40
N SER A 92 0.75 -11.39 -14.87
CA SER A 92 -0.19 -10.57 -15.65
C SER A 92 -0.31 -9.15 -15.07
N VAL A 93 -0.65 -8.16 -15.90
CA VAL A 93 -1.06 -6.83 -15.40
C VAL A 93 -2.50 -6.91 -14.85
N ILE A 94 -3.39 -7.56 -15.59
CA ILE A 94 -4.78 -7.77 -15.18
C ILE A 94 -4.79 -8.73 -13.99
N PRO A 95 -5.39 -8.34 -12.85
CA PRO A 95 -5.48 -9.18 -11.66
C PRO A 95 -6.02 -10.57 -11.95
N PHE A 96 -5.41 -11.59 -11.33
CA PHE A 96 -5.78 -13.00 -11.40
C PHE A 96 -5.70 -13.67 -12.77
N MET A 97 -5.54 -12.92 -13.87
CA MET A 97 -5.51 -13.46 -15.22
C MET A 97 -4.43 -14.54 -15.42
N ALA A 98 -3.24 -14.36 -14.84
CA ALA A 98 -2.18 -15.37 -14.92
C ALA A 98 -2.52 -16.65 -14.14
N VAL A 99 -3.30 -16.52 -13.06
CA VAL A 99 -3.77 -17.64 -12.24
C VAL A 99 -4.87 -18.42 -12.97
N ILE A 100 -5.84 -17.69 -13.54
CA ILE A 100 -6.93 -18.26 -14.35
C ILE A 100 -6.37 -19.01 -15.56
N GLN A 101 -5.32 -18.48 -16.19
CA GLN A 101 -4.62 -19.11 -17.31
C GLN A 101 -3.68 -20.26 -16.92
N GLY A 102 -3.56 -20.59 -15.62
CA GLY A 102 -2.67 -21.65 -15.13
C GLY A 102 -1.17 -21.33 -15.20
N ARG A 103 -0.79 -20.11 -15.60
CA ARG A 103 0.62 -19.64 -15.64
C ARG A 103 1.18 -19.33 -14.25
N GLN A 104 0.30 -19.16 -13.26
CA GLN A 104 0.65 -18.81 -11.90
C GLN A 104 -0.23 -19.54 -10.88
N GLN A 105 0.33 -19.89 -9.73
CA GLN A 105 -0.44 -20.47 -8.61
C GLN A 105 -0.47 -19.52 -7.43
N LEU A 106 -1.61 -19.45 -6.74
CA LEU A 106 -1.75 -18.67 -5.50
C LEU A 106 -1.36 -19.53 -4.31
N LEU A 107 -0.33 -19.08 -3.59
CA LEU A 107 0.11 -19.71 -2.35
C LEU A 107 -0.35 -18.86 -1.16
N TRP A 108 -1.41 -19.30 -0.48
CA TRP A 108 -2.00 -18.59 0.65
C TRP A 108 -1.02 -18.29 1.79
N GLN A 109 -0.05 -19.18 1.99
CA GLN A 109 1.00 -19.03 3.00
C GLN A 109 1.88 -17.79 2.77
N GLU A 110 2.05 -17.33 1.53
CA GLU A 110 2.85 -16.13 1.24
C GLU A 110 2.17 -14.83 1.70
N PHE A 111 0.85 -14.87 1.88
CA PHE A 111 0.05 -13.75 2.37
C PHE A 111 -0.02 -13.73 3.90
N LEU A 112 0.22 -14.85 4.57
CA LEU A 112 0.23 -14.93 6.03
C LEU A 112 1.61 -14.59 6.57
N ARG A 113 1.75 -13.40 7.18
CA ARG A 113 3.03 -12.92 7.72
C ARG A 113 2.88 -12.57 9.21
N PRO A 114 3.89 -12.83 10.07
CA PRO A 114 3.87 -12.45 11.48
C PRO A 114 3.54 -10.96 11.73
N ALA A 115 3.91 -10.09 10.78
CA ALA A 115 3.56 -8.67 10.83
C ALA A 115 2.04 -8.42 10.92
N GLN A 116 1.20 -9.29 10.34
CA GLN A 116 -0.26 -9.17 10.41
C GLN A 116 -0.78 -9.40 11.83
N LEU A 117 -0.13 -10.28 12.61
CA LEU A 117 -0.44 -10.46 14.02
C LEU A 117 -0.13 -9.16 14.79
N GLY A 118 1.02 -8.55 14.53
CA GLY A 118 1.38 -7.25 15.12
C GLY A 118 0.38 -6.14 14.78
N ILE A 119 -0.04 -6.06 13.51
CA ILE A 119 -1.09 -5.13 13.06
C ILE A 119 -2.41 -5.43 13.79
N GLY A 120 -2.81 -6.70 13.88
CA GLY A 120 -4.03 -7.12 14.58
C GLY A 120 -4.01 -6.74 16.07
N ILE A 121 -2.89 -6.94 16.74
CA ILE A 121 -2.67 -6.53 18.14
C ILE A 121 -2.78 -5.01 18.25
N ALA A 122 -2.08 -4.26 17.39
CA ALA A 122 -2.10 -2.80 17.42
C ALA A 122 -3.51 -2.23 17.20
N VAL A 123 -4.23 -2.75 16.19
CA VAL A 123 -5.62 -2.39 15.91
C VAL A 123 -6.53 -2.74 17.09
N GLY A 124 -6.38 -3.95 17.66
CA GLY A 124 -7.18 -4.38 18.81
C GLY A 124 -6.93 -3.55 20.07
N LEU A 125 -5.67 -3.23 20.37
CA LEU A 125 -5.29 -2.36 21.48
C LEU A 125 -5.79 -0.94 21.28
N PHE A 126 -5.67 -0.40 20.07
CA PHE A 126 -6.17 0.94 19.75
C PHE A 126 -7.69 1.00 19.90
N TRP A 127 -8.40 0.00 19.34
CA TRP A 127 -9.85 -0.13 19.47
C TRP A 127 -10.28 -0.27 20.94
N TRP A 128 -9.62 -1.12 21.71
CA TRP A 128 -9.88 -1.29 23.14
C TRP A 128 -9.61 0.02 23.91
N SER A 129 -8.55 0.73 23.55
CA SER A 129 -8.16 2.02 24.15
C SER A 129 -9.16 3.14 23.86
N HIS A 130 -9.99 3.00 22.83
CA HIS A 130 -11.01 3.99 22.48
C HIS A 130 -11.95 4.28 23.66
N ARG A 131 -12.25 3.28 24.52
CA ARG A 131 -13.07 3.49 25.71
C ARG A 131 -12.46 4.46 26.72
N TRP A 132 -11.13 4.56 26.74
CA TRP A 132 -10.37 5.37 27.70
C TRP A 132 -10.04 6.76 27.16
N ILE A 133 -10.26 7.03 25.87
CA ILE A 133 -9.96 8.33 25.26
C ILE A 133 -10.68 9.47 25.98
N GLY A 134 -11.98 9.31 26.30
CA GLY A 134 -12.74 10.33 27.03
C GLY A 134 -12.20 10.58 28.43
N ALA A 135 -11.94 9.52 29.20
CA ALA A 135 -11.38 9.63 30.54
C ALA A 135 -9.97 10.24 30.53
N GLY A 136 -9.15 9.86 29.56
CA GLY A 136 -7.81 10.41 29.33
C GLY A 136 -7.84 11.88 28.96
N ALA A 137 -8.71 12.29 28.04
CA ALA A 137 -8.87 13.69 27.65
C ALA A 137 -9.30 14.58 28.82
N VAL A 138 -10.28 14.13 29.61
CA VAL A 138 -10.74 14.87 30.81
C VAL A 138 -9.64 14.95 31.88
N SER A 139 -8.91 13.86 32.09
CA SER A 139 -7.81 13.83 33.07
C SER A 139 -6.64 14.72 32.65
N PHE A 140 -6.34 14.75 31.35
CA PHE A 140 -5.31 15.62 30.77
C PHE A 140 -5.69 17.10 30.87
N ALA A 141 -6.93 17.47 30.52
CA ALA A 141 -7.41 18.84 30.63
C ALA A 141 -7.39 19.35 32.09
N ARG A 142 -7.58 18.45 33.06
CA ARG A 142 -7.51 18.77 34.50
C ARG A 142 -6.08 18.74 35.07
N SER A 143 -5.09 18.36 34.27
CA SER A 143 -3.69 18.33 34.71
C SER A 143 -3.05 19.73 34.66
N GLY A 144 -1.98 19.93 35.42
CA GLY A 144 -1.23 21.19 35.37
C GLY A 144 -0.63 21.50 33.99
N ILE A 145 -0.37 20.48 33.17
CA ILE A 145 0.10 20.62 31.78
C ILE A 145 -1.04 21.12 30.88
N GLY A 146 -2.25 20.58 31.03
CA GLY A 146 -3.43 21.05 30.30
C GLY A 146 -3.69 22.54 30.57
N HIS A 147 -3.70 22.92 31.84
CA HIS A 147 -3.88 24.31 32.25
C HIS A 147 -2.75 25.25 31.79
N TRP A 148 -1.52 24.75 31.65
CA TRP A 148 -0.39 25.53 31.11
C TRP A 148 -0.50 25.74 29.59
N LEU A 149 -1.00 24.75 28.86
CA LEU A 149 -1.20 24.82 27.40
C LEU A 149 -2.41 25.68 27.01
N ASP A 150 -3.47 25.70 27.82
CA ASP A 150 -4.65 26.56 27.58
C ASP A 150 -4.32 28.05 27.70
N GLY A 151 -3.16 28.40 28.28
CA GLY A 151 -2.71 29.78 28.49
C GLY A 151 -3.68 30.59 29.39
N PRO A 152 -3.34 31.83 29.75
CA PRO A 152 -4.36 32.75 30.23
C PRO A 152 -5.38 32.94 29.10
N ALA A 153 -6.66 32.72 29.39
CA ALA A 153 -7.74 33.03 28.47
C ALA A 153 -7.50 34.44 27.90
N TRP A 154 -7.28 34.53 26.59
CA TRP A 154 -7.10 35.81 25.91
C TRP A 154 -8.25 36.74 26.35
N PRO A 155 -7.98 37.97 26.83
CA PRO A 155 -9.05 38.86 27.25
C PRO A 155 -9.87 39.19 26.01
N LEU A 156 -11.00 38.51 25.86
CA LEU A 156 -12.06 38.93 24.96
C LEU A 156 -12.64 40.19 25.60
N GLY A 157 -12.11 41.34 25.15
CA GLY A 157 -12.72 42.65 25.34
C GLY A 157 -13.99 42.81 24.52
#